data_AF-A0A2A5WHU6-F1
#
_entry.id   AF-A0A2A5WHU6-F1
#
_cell.length_a   1.000
_cell.length_b   1.000
_cell.length_c   1.000
_cell.angle_alpha   90.00
_cell.angle_beta   90.00
_cell.angle_gamma   90.00
#
_symmetry.space_group_name_H-M   'P 1'
#
loop_
_entity.id
_entity.type
_entity.pdbx_description
1 polymer ?
#
loop_
_entity_poly.entity_id
_entity_poly.type
_entity_poly.pdbx_seq_one_letter_code
_entity_poly.pdbx_strand_id
1 'polypeptide(L)'
;MAETCIAYCRPEEVQDTDQPYSYNGFTAWIDGPSIAYLAESEVDFAEDKMGGQLTIKAPNSKVPRVSDDSPLEEKINYILQSEVNPSLASHGGMVSLVELVDEDVAVLQFGGGCQGCGMVDVTLKDGVEKTLLEQLPQLREVRDITDHTQGENPYY
;
A
#
# COMPACT_ATOMS: atom_id res chain seq x y z
N MET A 1 -6.40 6.92 5.75
CA MET A 1 -5.56 7.30 6.91
C MET A 1 -5.16 5.98 7.55
N ALA A 2 -3.87 5.69 7.70
CA ALA A 2 -3.48 4.51 8.48
C ALA A 2 -3.70 4.85 9.94
N GLU A 3 -4.67 4.20 10.57
CA GLU A 3 -4.98 4.40 11.99
C GLU A 3 -4.25 3.32 12.78
N THR A 4 -3.19 3.70 13.50
CA THR A 4 -2.53 2.80 14.45
C THR A 4 -3.30 2.86 15.77
N CYS A 5 -3.96 1.77 16.15
CA CYS A 5 -4.77 1.66 17.36
C CYS A 5 -4.17 0.64 18.32
N ILE A 6 -4.32 0.88 19.63
CA ILE A 6 -4.00 -0.07 20.69
C ILE A 6 -5.27 -0.27 21.50
N ALA A 7 -5.66 -1.52 21.71
CA ALA A 7 -6.83 -1.90 22.49
C ALA A 7 -6.51 -3.05 23.45
N TYR A 8 -7.29 -3.17 24.52
CA TYR A 8 -7.28 -4.37 25.34
C TYR A 8 -7.88 -5.52 24.55
N CYS A 9 -7.13 -6.62 24.44
CA CYS A 9 -7.56 -7.84 23.76
C CYS A 9 -7.94 -8.91 24.81
N ARG A 10 -9.16 -9.42 24.72
CA ARG A 10 -9.59 -10.58 25.54
C ARG A 10 -9.03 -11.87 24.94
N PRO A 11 -8.83 -12.94 25.75
CA PRO A 11 -8.32 -14.20 25.23
C PRO A 11 -9.15 -14.82 24.08
N GLU A 12 -10.45 -14.51 24.03
CA GLU A 12 -11.38 -14.94 22.98
C GLU A 12 -11.32 -14.13 21.68
N GLU A 13 -10.62 -12.99 21.67
CA GLU A 13 -10.48 -12.10 20.53
C GLU A 13 -9.20 -12.35 19.73
N VAL A 14 -8.31 -13.21 20.24
CA VAL A 14 -7.06 -13.61 19.56
C VAL A 14 -7.38 -14.49 18.36
N GLN A 15 -6.86 -14.13 17.20
CA GLN A 15 -7.00 -14.88 15.95
C GLN A 15 -5.77 -15.77 15.70
N ASP A 16 -5.93 -16.80 14.86
CA ASP A 16 -4.84 -17.72 14.51
C ASP A 16 -3.67 -17.01 13.79
N THR A 17 -3.94 -15.88 13.15
CA THR A 17 -2.96 -15.04 12.47
C THR A 17 -2.24 -14.06 13.40
N ASP A 18 -2.68 -13.94 14.65
CA ASP A 18 -2.08 -12.99 15.60
C ASP A 18 -0.76 -13.52 16.13
N GLN A 19 0.25 -12.66 16.13
CA GLN A 19 1.56 -12.98 16.65
C GLN A 19 1.74 -12.43 18.08
N PRO A 20 2.08 -13.27 19.07
CA PRO A 20 2.31 -12.83 20.44
C PRO A 20 3.71 -12.25 20.64
N TYR A 21 3.77 -11.08 21.26
CA TYR A 21 5.00 -10.41 21.68
C TYR A 21 4.99 -10.25 23.21
N SER A 22 5.95 -10.87 23.88
CA SER A 22 6.05 -10.86 25.34
C SER A 22 6.84 -9.65 25.83
N TYR A 23 6.20 -8.83 26.66
CA TYR A 23 6.82 -7.69 27.34
C TYR A 23 6.79 -7.90 28.86
N ASN A 24 7.45 -7.01 29.60
CA ASN A 24 7.37 -7.03 31.05
C ASN A 24 5.97 -6.59 31.50
N GLY A 25 5.17 -7.53 32.00
CA GLY A 25 3.86 -7.28 32.60
C GLY A 25 2.66 -7.49 31.66
N PHE A 26 2.86 -7.63 30.35
CA PHE A 26 1.78 -7.93 29.40
C PHE A 26 2.30 -8.62 28.13
N THR A 27 1.37 -9.22 27.39
CA THR A 27 1.61 -9.75 26.04
C THR A 27 0.85 -8.88 25.06
N ALA A 28 1.53 -8.38 24.03
CA ALA A 28 0.88 -7.73 22.91
C ALA A 28 0.56 -8.77 21.84
N TRP A 29 -0.66 -8.75 21.32
CA TRP A 29 -1.06 -9.55 20.17
C TRP A 29 -1.12 -8.63 18.96
N ILE A 30 -0.38 -8.97 17.91
CA ILE A 30 -0.30 -8.17 16.69
C ILE A 30 -0.91 -8.97 15.56
N ASP A 31 -1.91 -8.39 14.89
CA ASP A 31 -2.51 -8.94 13.67
C ASP A 31 -1.42 -9.19 12.60
N GLY A 32 -1.36 -10.42 12.09
CA GLY A 32 -0.30 -10.90 11.20
C GLY A 32 -0.03 -9.99 9.99
N PRO A 33 -1.04 -9.64 9.17
CA PRO A 33 -0.91 -8.70 8.06
C PRO A 33 -0.33 -7.33 8.46
N SER A 34 -0.59 -6.88 9.69
CA SER A 34 -0.14 -5.59 10.20
C SER A 34 1.36 -5.55 10.54
N ILE A 35 2.01 -6.70 10.74
CA ILE A 35 3.42 -6.79 11.17
C ILE A 35 4.36 -6.05 10.21
N ALA A 36 4.14 -6.19 8.90
CA ALA A 36 4.99 -5.56 7.89
C ALA A 36 4.95 -4.01 7.96
N TYR A 37 3.82 -3.46 8.39
CA TYR A 37 3.61 -2.01 8.55
C TYR A 37 4.17 -1.47 9.87
N LEU A 38 4.35 -2.34 10.86
CA LEU A 38 4.88 -2.00 12.18
C LEU A 38 6.42 -2.06 12.25
N ALA A 39 7.09 -2.39 11.15
CA ALA A 39 8.55 -2.32 11.07
C ALA A 39 9.07 -0.94 11.51
N GLU A 40 10.07 -0.92 12.40
CA GLU A 40 10.65 0.29 12.99
C GLU A 40 9.65 1.18 13.77
N SER A 41 8.50 0.63 14.16
CA SER A 41 7.56 1.35 15.01
C SER A 41 7.99 1.34 16.47
N GLU A 42 7.72 2.45 17.16
CA GLU A 42 8.11 2.68 18.55
C GLU A 42 6.91 3.25 19.32
N VAL A 43 6.70 2.77 20.55
CA VAL A 43 5.80 3.38 21.52
C VAL A 43 6.65 3.89 22.67
N ASP A 44 6.65 5.21 22.86
CA ASP A 44 7.39 5.89 23.91
C ASP A 44 6.42 6.48 24.96
N PHE A 45 6.87 6.57 26.20
CA PHE A 45 6.12 7.20 27.28
C PHE A 45 7.03 8.14 28.06
N ALA A 46 6.70 9.43 28.05
CA ALA A 46 7.41 10.45 28.78
C ALA A 46 6.57 10.95 29.96
N GLU A 47 7.06 10.83 31.19
CA GLU A 47 6.40 11.42 32.35
C GLU A 47 6.47 12.96 32.30
N ASP A 48 5.33 13.61 32.49
CA ASP A 48 5.23 15.06 32.62
C ASP A 48 4.37 15.44 33.84
N LYS A 49 4.23 16.74 34.09
CA LYS A 49 3.44 17.25 35.21
C LYS A 49 1.94 16.94 35.12
N MET A 50 1.47 16.41 33.99
CA MET A 50 0.06 16.11 33.68
C MET A 50 -0.27 14.62 33.71
N GLY A 51 0.67 13.76 34.11
CA GLY A 51 0.46 12.31 34.17
C GLY A 51 1.11 11.53 33.02
N GLY A 52 1.89 12.21 32.19
CA GLY A 52 2.71 11.62 31.13
C GLY A 52 2.06 11.61 29.76
N GLN A 53 2.90 11.46 28.73
CA GLN A 53 2.56 11.48 27.32
C GLN A 53 2.99 10.18 26.66
N LEU A 54 2.03 9.47 26.06
CA LEU A 54 2.30 8.35 25.17
C LEU A 54 2.51 8.86 23.74
N THR A 55 3.62 8.50 23.11
CA THR A 55 3.92 8.81 21.71
C THR A 55 4.06 7.53 20.92
N ILE A 56 3.27 7.38 19.85
CA ILE A 56 3.36 6.25 18.93
C ILE A 56 3.98 6.76 17.63
N LYS A 57 5.12 6.18 17.25
CA LYS A 57 5.79 6.42 15.97
C LYS A 57 5.64 5.17 15.13
N ALA A 58 4.98 5.28 13.98
CA ALA A 58 4.82 4.19 13.03
C ALA A 58 5.19 4.68 11.62
N PRO A 59 6.50 4.75 11.29
CA PRO A 59 6.97 5.38 10.05
C PRO A 59 6.46 4.67 8.78
N ASN A 60 6.20 3.36 8.86
CA ASN A 60 5.75 2.52 7.76
C ASN A 60 4.23 2.21 7.81
N SER A 61 3.47 2.94 8.63
CA SER A 61 2.03 2.69 8.82
C SER A 61 1.19 2.77 7.54
N LYS A 62 1.63 3.54 6.53
CA LYS A 62 0.91 3.70 5.27
C LYS A 62 1.34 2.72 4.20
N VAL A 63 2.61 2.33 4.19
CA VAL A 63 3.19 1.44 3.18
C VAL A 63 4.28 0.64 3.89
N PRO A 64 4.22 -0.70 3.89
CA PRO A 64 5.17 -1.51 4.64
C PRO A 64 6.53 -1.45 3.93
N ARG A 65 7.64 -1.65 4.64
CA ARG A 65 8.93 -1.82 3.96
C ARG A 65 8.89 -3.14 3.18
N VAL A 66 8.81 -3.04 1.86
CA VAL A 66 8.95 -4.21 1.00
C VAL A 66 10.43 -4.53 0.90
N SER A 67 10.78 -5.75 1.30
CA SER A 67 12.16 -6.24 1.25
C SER A 67 12.48 -6.77 -0.15
N ASP A 68 13.77 -6.93 -0.48
CA ASP A 68 14.18 -7.51 -1.75
C ASP A 68 13.63 -8.94 -1.98
N ASP A 69 13.28 -9.66 -0.90
CA ASP A 69 12.72 -11.01 -0.94
C ASP A 69 11.19 -11.04 -1.00
N SER A 70 10.51 -9.89 -0.91
CA SER A 70 9.05 -9.84 -0.97
C SER A 70 8.52 -10.17 -2.37
N PRO A 71 7.30 -10.75 -2.48
CA PRO A 71 6.66 -11.03 -3.76
C PRO A 71 6.63 -9.81 -4.68
N LEU A 72 6.75 -10.04 -6.00
CA LEU A 72 6.73 -8.95 -6.99
C LEU A 72 5.43 -8.14 -6.90
N GLU A 73 4.29 -8.79 -6.62
CA GLU A 73 3.00 -8.13 -6.40
C GLU A 73 3.06 -7.09 -5.26
N GLU A 74 3.67 -7.43 -4.13
CA GLU A 74 3.83 -6.51 -3.00
C GLU A 74 4.74 -5.33 -3.37
N LYS A 75 5.84 -5.60 -4.09
CA LYS A 75 6.75 -4.55 -4.57
C LYS A 75 6.04 -3.58 -5.51
N ILE A 76 5.24 -4.09 -6.44
CA ILE A 76 4.44 -3.24 -7.33
C ILE A 76 3.47 -2.39 -6.51
N ASN A 77 2.68 -3.01 -5.65
CA ASN A 77 1.71 -2.30 -4.80
C ASN A 77 2.37 -1.21 -3.94
N TYR A 78 3.55 -1.48 -3.40
CA TYR A 78 4.31 -0.49 -2.64
C TYR A 78 4.69 0.72 -3.50
N ILE A 79 5.24 0.52 -4.69
CA ILE A 79 5.62 1.62 -5.59
C ILE A 79 4.37 2.40 -6.03
N LEU A 80 3.28 1.68 -6.33
CA LEU A 80 2.02 2.31 -6.69
C LEU A 80 1.50 3.23 -5.58
N GLN A 81 1.56 2.82 -4.32
CA GLN A 81 1.05 3.60 -3.19
C GLN A 81 2.01 4.70 -2.71
N SER A 82 3.32 4.44 -2.74
CA SER A 82 4.34 5.34 -2.17
C SER A 82 4.81 6.43 -3.14
N GLU A 83 4.80 6.16 -4.45
CA GLU A 83 5.34 7.08 -5.46
C GLU A 83 4.32 7.45 -6.53
N VAL A 84 3.66 6.47 -7.14
CA VAL A 84 2.79 6.70 -8.30
C VAL A 84 1.49 7.41 -7.91
N ASN A 85 0.74 6.88 -6.95
CA ASN A 85 -0.55 7.44 -6.53
C ASN A 85 -0.43 8.85 -5.95
N PRO A 86 0.59 9.22 -5.16
CA PRO A 86 0.80 10.61 -4.76
C PRO A 86 1.00 11.56 -5.96
N SER A 87 1.72 11.12 -6.99
CA SER A 87 1.91 11.88 -8.23
C SER A 87 0.59 12.00 -9.00
N LEU A 88 -0.12 10.89 -9.21
CA LEU A 88 -1.41 10.86 -9.93
C LEU A 88 -2.52 11.61 -9.20
N ALA A 89 -2.56 11.56 -7.87
CA ALA A 89 -3.57 12.23 -7.06
C ALA A 89 -3.54 13.76 -7.24
N SER A 90 -2.36 14.32 -7.54
CA SER A 90 -2.21 15.75 -7.88
C SER A 90 -2.95 16.13 -9.18
N HIS A 91 -3.20 15.14 -10.05
CA HIS A 91 -3.96 15.26 -11.28
C HIS A 91 -5.38 14.68 -11.18
N GLY A 92 -5.79 14.26 -9.97
CA GLY A 92 -7.09 13.64 -9.70
C GLY A 92 -7.20 12.18 -10.13
N GLY A 93 -6.10 11.54 -10.52
CA GLY A 93 -6.02 10.13 -10.88
C GLY A 93 -5.54 9.23 -9.74
N MET A 94 -5.70 7.93 -9.93
CA MET A 94 -5.23 6.83 -9.10
C MET A 94 -4.97 5.61 -9.98
N VAL A 95 -4.17 4.69 -9.50
CA VAL A 95 -3.91 3.40 -10.14
C VAL A 95 -3.83 2.31 -9.08
N SER A 96 -4.32 1.13 -9.43
CA SER A 96 -4.25 -0.08 -8.59
C SER A 96 -3.81 -1.27 -9.42
N LEU A 97 -3.05 -2.18 -8.80
CA LEU A 97 -2.73 -3.47 -9.37
C LEU A 97 -3.97 -4.38 -9.29
N VAL A 98 -4.31 -5.03 -10.40
CA VAL A 98 -5.43 -5.98 -10.50
C VAL A 98 -4.90 -7.40 -10.32
N GLU A 99 -3.86 -7.75 -11.07
CA GLU A 99 -3.22 -9.06 -11.02
C GLU A 99 -1.80 -9.01 -11.62
N LEU A 100 -1.02 -10.04 -11.31
CA LEU A 100 0.27 -10.31 -11.94
C LEU A 100 0.14 -11.57 -12.83
N VAL A 101 0.24 -11.40 -14.14
CA VAL A 101 0.15 -12.48 -15.13
C VAL A 101 1.54 -12.97 -15.48
N ASP A 102 1.70 -14.28 -15.67
CA ASP A 102 2.97 -14.93 -16.03
C ASP A 102 4.14 -14.61 -15.08
N GLU A 103 3.84 -14.22 -13.82
CA GLU A 103 4.79 -13.79 -12.79
C GLU A 103 5.63 -12.54 -13.12
N ASP A 104 5.49 -11.95 -14.33
CA ASP A 104 6.30 -10.80 -14.79
C ASP A 104 5.50 -9.71 -15.54
N VAL A 105 4.18 -9.87 -15.70
CA VAL A 105 3.29 -8.89 -16.36
C VAL A 105 2.32 -8.28 -15.35
N ALA A 106 2.49 -7.00 -15.02
CA ALA A 106 1.60 -6.30 -14.10
C ALA A 106 0.36 -5.79 -14.84
N VAL A 107 -0.82 -6.19 -14.40
CA VAL A 107 -2.09 -5.72 -14.94
C VAL A 107 -2.65 -4.64 -14.02
N LEU A 108 -2.66 -3.40 -14.49
CA LEU A 108 -3.07 -2.22 -13.73
C LEU A 108 -4.45 -1.73 -14.17
N GLN A 109 -5.15 -1.10 -13.24
CA GLN A 109 -6.39 -0.37 -13.47
C GLN A 109 -6.18 1.08 -13.05
N PHE A 110 -6.39 2.00 -13.99
CA PHE A 110 -6.36 3.43 -13.74
C PHE A 110 -7.77 3.94 -13.40
N GLY A 111 -7.85 4.88 -12.47
CA GLY A 111 -9.11 5.48 -12.02
C GLY A 111 -8.92 6.97 -11.71
N GLY A 112 -10.02 7.74 -11.69
CA GLY A 112 -9.98 9.17 -11.37
C GLY A 112 -9.41 10.08 -12.48
N GLY A 113 -9.80 11.37 -12.47
CA GLY A 113 -9.15 12.45 -13.22
C GLY A 113 -9.40 12.47 -14.73
N CYS A 114 -10.50 13.11 -15.16
CA CYS A 114 -10.86 13.41 -16.55
C CYS A 114 -11.00 12.21 -17.51
N GLN A 115 -12.02 11.37 -17.23
CA GLN A 115 -12.68 10.40 -18.13
C GLN A 115 -13.22 11.08 -19.42
N GLY A 116 -12.36 11.74 -20.21
CA GLY A 116 -12.81 12.53 -21.35
C GLY A 116 -11.76 13.40 -22.06
N CYS A 117 -10.48 13.36 -21.68
CA CYS A 117 -9.44 14.13 -22.37
C CYS A 117 -8.27 13.22 -22.80
N GLY A 118 -8.49 12.41 -23.84
CA GLY A 118 -7.62 11.30 -24.28
C GLY A 118 -6.19 11.64 -24.73
N MET A 119 -5.70 12.87 -24.51
CA MET A 119 -4.29 13.23 -24.70
C MET A 119 -3.47 13.17 -23.41
N VAL A 120 -4.12 13.23 -22.23
CA VAL A 120 -3.45 13.18 -20.92
C VAL A 120 -3.16 11.73 -20.51
N ASP A 121 -4.06 10.81 -20.88
CA ASP A 121 -4.02 9.40 -20.48
C ASP A 121 -2.76 8.66 -20.96
N VAL A 122 -2.31 8.92 -22.20
CA VAL A 122 -1.13 8.24 -22.77
C VAL A 122 0.16 8.64 -22.04
N THR A 123 0.36 9.93 -21.77
CA THR A 123 1.59 10.40 -21.10
C THR A 123 1.68 9.95 -19.64
N LEU A 124 0.53 9.80 -18.97
CA LEU A 124 0.49 9.29 -17.59
C LEU A 124 0.80 7.80 -17.55
N LYS A 125 0.20 7.03 -18.45
CA LYS A 125 0.47 5.60 -18.58
C LYS A 125 1.95 5.32 -18.84
N ASP A 126 2.54 6.01 -19.83
CA ASP A 126 3.97 5.87 -20.16
C ASP A 126 4.87 6.21 -18.96
N GLY A 127 4.48 7.21 -18.16
CA GLY A 127 5.17 7.58 -16.93
C GLY A 127 5.14 6.47 -15.88
N VAL A 128 3.96 5.89 -15.62
CA VAL A 128 3.79 4.81 -14.64
C VAL A 128 4.52 3.54 -15.08
N GLU A 129 4.38 3.15 -16.35
CA GLU A 129 5.07 2.00 -16.91
C GLU A 129 6.60 2.15 -16.78
N LYS A 130 7.13 3.32 -17.15
CA LYS A 130 8.55 3.60 -17.04
C LYS A 130 9.04 3.54 -15.60
N THR A 131 8.33 4.15 -14.65
CA THR A 131 8.71 4.11 -13.23
C THR A 131 8.74 2.68 -12.69
N LEU A 132 7.74 1.86 -13.03
CA LEU A 132 7.70 0.46 -12.59
C LEU A 132 8.82 -0.37 -13.20
N LEU A 133 9.10 -0.26 -14.50
CA LEU A 133 10.18 -0.99 -15.16
C LEU A 133 11.58 -0.53 -14.69
N GLU A 134 11.75 0.75 -14.36
CA GLU A 134 13.01 1.29 -13.83
C GLU A 134 13.31 0.78 -12.41
N GLN A 135 12.29 0.69 -11.56
CA GLN A 135 12.46 0.22 -10.17
C GLN A 135 12.41 -1.30 -10.03
N LEU A 136 11.66 -1.99 -10.89
CA LEU A 136 11.47 -3.44 -10.86
C LEU A 136 12.01 -4.04 -12.15
N PRO A 137 13.33 -4.30 -12.26
CA PRO A 137 13.93 -4.88 -13.47
C PRO A 137 13.43 -6.32 -13.76
N GLN A 138 12.79 -6.95 -12.78
CA GLN A 138 12.12 -8.24 -12.88
C GLN A 138 10.73 -8.16 -13.53
N LEU A 139 10.17 -6.95 -13.69
CA LEU A 139 8.91 -6.73 -14.39
C LEU A 139 9.20 -6.63 -15.89
N ARG A 140 8.50 -7.42 -16.70
CA ARG A 140 8.70 -7.45 -18.16
C ARG A 140 7.81 -6.46 -18.88
N GLU A 141 6.57 -6.32 -18.44
CA GLU A 141 5.54 -5.57 -19.16
C GLU A 141 4.47 -5.06 -18.18
N VAL A 142 3.93 -3.87 -18.44
CA VAL A 142 2.78 -3.33 -17.73
C VAL A 142 1.61 -3.25 -18.70
N ARG A 143 0.50 -3.89 -18.34
CA ARG A 143 -0.76 -3.84 -19.10
C ARG A 143 -1.78 -3.01 -18.35
N ASP A 144 -2.58 -2.29 -19.10
CA ASP A 144 -3.69 -1.52 -18.58
C ASP A 144 -4.99 -2.16 -19.08
N ILE A 145 -5.89 -2.48 -18.16
CA ILE A 145 -7.22 -3.02 -18.50
C ILE A 145 -8.25 -1.92 -18.77
N THR A 146 -7.89 -0.66 -18.50
CA THR A 146 -8.73 0.50 -18.74
C THR A 146 -8.75 0.73 -20.24
N ASP A 147 -9.80 0.24 -20.89
CA ASP A 147 -10.02 0.44 -22.32
C ASP A 147 -10.33 1.92 -22.59
N HIS A 148 -9.31 2.69 -22.95
CA HIS A 148 -9.46 4.10 -23.35
C HIS A 148 -9.86 4.27 -24.82
N THR A 149 -10.21 3.18 -25.52
CA THR A 149 -10.63 3.24 -26.93
C THR A 149 -12.13 3.21 -27.15
N GLN A 150 -12.95 2.97 -26.12
CA GLN A 150 -14.38 2.79 -26.32
C GLN A 150 -15.23 3.88 -25.66
N GLY A 151 -15.75 4.77 -26.51
CA GLY A 151 -16.94 5.55 -26.25
C GLY A 151 -18.24 4.73 -26.27
N GLU A 152 -18.22 3.44 -25.93
CA GLU A 152 -19.42 2.61 -25.92
C GLU A 152 -19.49 1.72 -24.66
N ASN A 153 -20.35 2.19 -23.75
CA ASN A 153 -21.18 1.45 -22.79
C ASN A 153 -21.08 -0.09 -22.83
N PRO A 154 -20.55 -0.77 -21.78
CA PRO A 154 -20.54 -2.24 -21.73
C PRO A 154 -21.78 -2.87 -21.08
N TYR A 155 -22.88 -2.14 -20.85
CA TYR A 155 -24.15 -2.75 -20.46
C TYR A 155 -25.33 -2.17 -21.25
N TYR A 156 -25.90 -3.04 -22.09
CA TYR A 156 -26.97 -2.87 -23.09
C TYR A 156 -26.60 -2.36 -24.47
#